data_AF-A0A836VUI3-F1
#
_entry.id   AF-A0A836VUI3-F1
#
_cell.length_a   1.000
_cell.length_b   1.000
_cell.length_c   1.000
_cell.angle_alpha   90.00
_cell.angle_beta   90.00
_cell.angle_gamma   90.00
#
_symmetry.space_group_name_H-M   'P 1'
#
loop_
_entity.id
_entity.type
_entity.pdbx_description
1 polymer ?
#
loop_
_entity_poly.entity_id
_entity_poly.type
_entity_poly.pdbx_seq_one_letter_code
_entity_poly.pdbx_strand_id
1 'polypeptide(L)'
;MNHVEKTAALDPILRVWLGLALFVFAVGQYLAFKAPPDVHQGYLIRILYVHVGAAWVAYLAFFVAMVFAVLYLWKQDPAYDRISAASAEIGLLFMLLTLFGGMMWARPTWGVFWTWEPRLTTSAILTAFYLGYFLLRH
;
A
#
# COMPACT_ATOMS: atom_id res chain seq x y z
N MET A 1 22.24 -26.98 -19.28
CA MET A 1 22.09 -26.90 -17.81
C MET A 1 22.55 -25.53 -17.27
N ASN A 2 22.18 -24.39 -17.89
CA ASN A 2 22.73 -23.05 -17.53
C ASN A 2 21.81 -21.83 -17.85
N HIS A 3 20.49 -21.97 -17.85
CA HIS A 3 19.58 -20.81 -18.06
C HIS A 3 18.64 -20.49 -16.90
N VAL A 4 18.54 -21.38 -15.90
CA VAL A 4 17.58 -21.25 -14.78
C VAL A 4 18.19 -20.51 -13.58
N GLU A 5 19.51 -20.48 -13.42
CA GLU A 5 20.15 -19.85 -12.24
C GLU A 5 20.21 -18.31 -12.28
N LYS A 6 20.02 -17.68 -13.45
CA LYS A 6 20.15 -16.22 -13.58
C LYS A 6 18.93 -15.43 -13.10
N THR A 7 17.80 -16.07 -12.78
CA THR A 7 16.55 -15.40 -12.41
C THR A 7 16.34 -15.22 -10.90
N ALA A 8 17.19 -15.82 -10.06
CA ALA A 8 17.05 -15.71 -8.59
C ALA A 8 17.76 -14.49 -8.00
N ALA A 9 18.80 -13.98 -8.67
CA ALA A 9 19.55 -12.83 -8.19
C ALA A 9 18.86 -11.53 -8.64
N LEU A 10 18.39 -10.71 -7.70
CA LEU A 10 18.00 -9.32 -7.98
C LEU A 10 19.14 -8.66 -8.77
N ASP A 11 18.82 -8.00 -9.87
CA ASP A 11 19.81 -7.30 -10.68
C ASP A 11 20.52 -6.23 -9.83
N PRO A 12 21.82 -5.95 -10.09
CA PRO A 12 22.58 -5.00 -9.28
C PRO A 12 21.94 -3.62 -9.21
N ILE A 13 21.28 -3.19 -10.29
CA ILE A 13 20.58 -1.91 -10.37
C ILE A 13 19.37 -1.91 -9.44
N LEU A 14 18.51 -2.93 -9.51
CA LEU A 14 17.38 -3.08 -8.59
C LEU A 14 17.82 -3.14 -7.13
N ARG A 15 18.94 -3.83 -6.80
CA ARG A 15 19.46 -3.82 -5.42
C ARG A 15 19.83 -2.43 -4.93
N VAL A 16 20.45 -1.62 -5.79
CA VAL A 16 20.79 -0.22 -5.46
C VAL A 16 19.52 0.59 -5.24
N TRP A 17 18.52 0.47 -6.12
CA TRP A 17 17.25 1.18 -5.96
C TRP A 17 16.48 0.74 -4.72
N LEU A 18 16.43 -0.56 -4.43
CA LEU A 18 15.81 -1.09 -3.22
C LEU A 18 16.54 -0.60 -1.97
N GLY A 19 17.87 -0.62 -1.96
CA GLY A 19 18.67 -0.09 -0.85
C GLY A 19 18.44 1.40 -0.61
N LEU A 20 18.41 2.19 -1.68
CA LEU A 20 18.12 3.62 -1.60
C LEU A 20 16.69 3.88 -1.12
N ALA A 21 15.70 3.14 -1.63
CA ALA A 21 14.31 3.28 -1.21
C ALA A 21 14.13 2.96 0.28
N LEU A 22 14.74 1.87 0.76
CA LEU A 22 14.72 1.50 2.19
C LEU A 22 15.43 2.54 3.05
N PHE A 23 16.57 3.07 2.59
CA PHE A 23 17.30 4.11 3.30
C PHE A 23 16.48 5.40 3.43
N VAL A 24 15.92 5.89 2.31
CA VAL A 24 15.07 7.10 2.31
C VAL A 24 13.82 6.89 3.16
N PHE A 25 13.19 5.71 3.08
CA PHE A 25 12.05 5.37 3.93
C PHE A 25 12.43 5.40 5.42
N ALA A 26 13.53 4.76 5.81
CA ALA A 26 13.98 4.73 7.20
C ALA A 26 14.33 6.12 7.75
N VAL A 27 15.06 6.93 6.97
CA VAL A 27 15.41 8.31 7.34
C VAL A 27 14.15 9.17 7.43
N GLY A 28 13.27 9.11 6.42
CA GLY A 28 12.01 9.85 6.42
C GLY A 28 11.15 9.52 7.64
N GLN A 29 11.04 8.22 7.99
CA GLN A 29 10.27 7.78 9.14
C GLN A 29 10.92 8.24 10.47
N TYR A 30 12.25 8.16 10.59
CA TYR A 30 12.97 8.68 11.75
C TYR A 30 12.71 10.18 11.96
N LEU A 31 12.82 10.97 10.89
CA LEU A 31 12.56 12.41 10.94
C LEU A 31 11.11 12.72 11.30
N ALA A 32 10.14 11.98 10.75
CA ALA A 32 8.73 12.12 11.06
C ALA A 32 8.45 11.88 12.55
N PHE A 33 9.00 10.80 13.14
CA PHE A 33 8.81 10.53 14.57
C PHE A 33 9.54 11.51 15.50
N LYS A 34 10.59 12.19 15.01
CA LYS A 34 11.31 13.23 15.74
C LYS A 34 10.60 14.59 15.70
N ALA A 35 9.59 14.76 14.85
CA ALA A 35 8.82 16.00 14.78
C ALA A 35 8.22 16.37 16.16
N PRO A 36 8.18 17.67 16.50
CA PRO A 36 7.54 18.12 17.72
C PRO A 36 6.04 17.73 17.72
N PRO A 37 5.43 17.59 18.91
CA PRO A 37 4.00 17.30 19.00
C PRO A 37 3.16 18.39 18.32
N ASP A 38 2.08 17.98 17.68
CA ASP A 38 1.12 18.90 17.06
C ASP A 38 0.35 19.69 18.14
N VAL A 39 -0.05 20.93 17.83
CA VAL A 39 -0.74 21.83 18.77
C VAL A 39 -2.10 21.26 19.21
N HIS A 40 -2.82 20.59 18.31
CA HIS A 40 -4.16 20.08 18.56
C HIS A 40 -4.18 18.58 18.86
N GLN A 41 -3.32 17.82 18.18
CA GLN A 41 -3.31 16.35 18.26
C GLN A 41 -2.17 15.80 19.14
N GLY A 42 -1.26 16.64 19.60
CA GLY A 42 -0.11 16.20 20.40
C GLY A 42 0.70 15.12 19.67
N TYR A 43 0.93 13.99 20.33
CA TYR A 43 1.64 12.84 19.75
C TYR A 43 0.78 11.95 18.85
N LEU A 44 -0.55 12.11 18.85
CA LEU A 44 -1.47 11.31 18.05
C LEU A 44 -1.23 11.47 16.55
N ILE A 45 -0.74 12.65 16.13
CA ILE A 45 -0.36 12.96 14.74
C ILE A 45 0.63 11.94 14.16
N ARG A 46 1.44 11.28 15.01
CA ARG A 46 2.43 10.29 14.58
C ARG A 46 1.81 9.08 13.90
N ILE A 47 0.55 8.75 14.21
CA ILE A 47 -0.19 7.71 13.49
C ILE A 47 -0.35 8.11 12.01
N LEU A 48 -0.62 9.39 11.71
CA LEU A 48 -0.78 9.87 10.34
C LEU A 48 0.50 9.79 9.52
N TYR A 49 1.68 9.89 10.14
CA TYR A 49 2.96 9.73 9.43
C TYR A 49 3.13 8.35 8.80
N VAL A 50 2.52 7.31 9.39
CA VAL A 50 2.52 5.96 8.82
C VAL A 50 1.25 5.72 8.01
N HIS A 51 0.09 6.09 8.57
CA HIS A 51 -1.22 5.84 7.96
C HIS A 51 -1.38 6.47 6.58
N VAL A 52 -0.97 7.73 6.39
CA VAL A 52 -1.11 8.42 5.10
C VAL A 52 -0.23 7.76 4.04
N GLY A 53 1.01 7.40 4.40
CA GLY A 53 1.90 6.65 3.51
C GLY A 53 1.31 5.29 3.13
N ALA A 54 0.76 4.56 4.10
CA ALA A 54 0.10 3.28 3.84
C ALA A 54 -1.10 3.41 2.89
N ALA A 55 -1.91 4.46 3.04
CA ALA A 55 -3.04 4.73 2.15
C ALA A 55 -2.58 4.97 0.71
N TRP A 56 -1.50 5.75 0.52
CA TRP A 56 -0.93 5.99 -0.82
C TRP A 56 -0.42 4.72 -1.48
N VAL A 57 0.25 3.84 -0.73
CA VAL A 57 0.70 2.54 -1.25
C VAL A 57 -0.50 1.70 -1.66
N ALA A 58 -1.56 1.65 -0.83
CA ALA A 58 -2.79 0.92 -1.16
C ALA A 58 -3.46 1.46 -2.44
N TYR A 59 -3.52 2.78 -2.65
CA TYR A 59 -4.11 3.35 -3.86
C TYR A 59 -3.25 3.12 -5.11
N LEU A 60 -1.93 3.28 -4.98
CA LEU A 60 -1.01 3.04 -6.08
C LEU A 60 -1.03 1.57 -6.50
N ALA A 61 -1.02 0.65 -5.54
CA ALA A 61 -1.11 -0.78 -5.80
C ALA A 61 -2.39 -1.16 -6.55
N PHE A 62 -3.52 -0.51 -6.24
CA PHE A 62 -4.79 -0.73 -6.95
C PHE A 62 -4.67 -0.28 -8.41
N PHE A 63 -4.12 0.92 -8.62
CA PHE A 63 -3.92 1.46 -9.95
C PHE A 63 -3.00 0.58 -10.80
N VAL A 64 -1.89 0.11 -10.23
CA VAL A 64 -0.98 -0.85 -10.91
C VAL A 64 -1.71 -2.16 -11.19
N ALA A 65 -2.43 -2.73 -10.22
CA ALA A 65 -3.18 -3.97 -10.41
C ALA A 65 -4.19 -3.85 -11.55
N MET A 66 -4.93 -2.73 -11.61
CA MET A 66 -5.89 -2.43 -12.67
C MET A 66 -5.22 -2.29 -14.04
N VAL A 67 -4.16 -1.48 -14.15
CA VAL A 67 -3.44 -1.27 -15.43
C VAL A 67 -2.90 -2.60 -15.97
N PHE A 68 -2.27 -3.40 -15.11
CA PHE A 68 -1.70 -4.68 -15.53
C PHE A 68 -2.75 -5.76 -15.81
N ALA A 69 -3.91 -5.72 -15.13
CA ALA A 69 -5.05 -6.57 -15.50
C ALA A 69 -5.58 -6.22 -16.90
N VAL A 70 -5.73 -4.93 -17.22
CA VAL A 70 -6.14 -4.49 -18.57
C VAL A 70 -5.10 -4.88 -19.63
N LEU A 71 -3.81 -4.72 -19.33
CA LEU A 71 -2.74 -5.15 -20.24
C LEU A 71 -2.74 -6.66 -20.45
N TYR A 72 -3.00 -7.45 -19.40
CA TYR A 72 -3.15 -8.90 -19.53
C TYR A 72 -4.30 -9.26 -20.46
N LEU A 73 -5.48 -8.63 -20.30
CA LEU A 73 -6.62 -8.89 -21.18
C LEU A 73 -6.34 -8.53 -22.64
N TRP A 74 -5.54 -7.49 -22.89
CA TRP A 74 -5.21 -7.07 -24.25
C TRP A 74 -4.09 -7.90 -24.89
N LYS A 75 -2.99 -8.14 -24.18
CA LYS A 75 -1.78 -8.78 -24.71
C LYS A 75 -1.71 -10.28 -24.45
N GLN A 76 -2.50 -10.79 -23.50
CA GLN A 76 -2.52 -12.18 -23.06
C GLN A 76 -1.16 -12.71 -22.59
N ASP A 77 -0.29 -11.83 -22.10
CA ASP A 77 1.03 -12.19 -21.56
C ASP A 77 0.90 -12.51 -20.05
N PRO A 78 1.21 -13.75 -19.60
CA PRO A 78 1.16 -14.15 -18.19
C PRO A 78 2.06 -13.33 -17.26
N ALA A 79 3.04 -12.58 -17.77
CA ALA A 79 3.81 -11.65 -16.96
C ALA A 79 2.95 -10.51 -16.38
N TYR A 80 2.00 -9.98 -17.16
CA TYR A 80 1.12 -8.90 -16.71
C TYR A 80 0.14 -9.37 -15.64
N ASP A 81 -0.40 -10.58 -15.78
CA ASP A 81 -1.26 -11.16 -14.73
C ASP A 81 -0.51 -11.32 -13.39
N ARG A 82 0.74 -11.81 -13.43
CA ARG A 82 1.58 -11.93 -12.22
C ARG A 82 1.82 -10.59 -11.53
N ILE A 83 2.07 -9.53 -12.30
CA ILE A 83 2.25 -8.18 -11.74
C ILE A 83 0.94 -7.67 -11.14
N SER A 84 -0.20 -7.90 -11.81
CA SER A 84 -1.52 -7.53 -11.30
C SER A 84 -1.81 -8.22 -9.96
N ALA A 85 -1.56 -9.53 -9.87
CA ALA A 85 -1.76 -10.33 -8.66
C ALA A 85 -0.91 -9.84 -7.50
N ALA A 86 0.40 -9.70 -7.71
CA ALA A 86 1.32 -9.24 -6.67
C ALA A 86 0.97 -7.82 -6.20
N SER A 87 0.54 -6.94 -7.11
CA SER A 87 0.09 -5.60 -6.76
C SER A 87 -1.20 -5.64 -5.93
N ALA A 88 -2.15 -6.52 -6.26
CA ALA A 88 -3.38 -6.68 -5.50
C ALA A 88 -3.11 -7.19 -4.07
N GLU A 89 -2.12 -8.08 -3.87
CA GLU A 89 -1.76 -8.61 -2.55
C GLU A 89 -1.18 -7.52 -1.65
N ILE A 90 -0.23 -6.76 -2.18
CA ILE A 90 0.35 -5.60 -1.51
C ILE A 90 -0.75 -4.58 -1.20
N GLY A 91 -1.60 -4.31 -2.19
CA GLY A 91 -2.70 -3.36 -2.06
C GLY A 91 -3.68 -3.69 -0.95
N LEU A 92 -4.10 -4.96 -0.84
CA LEU A 92 -4.98 -5.43 0.23
C LEU A 92 -4.33 -5.26 1.60
N LEU A 93 -3.07 -5.70 1.76
CA LEU A 93 -2.34 -5.59 3.03
C LEU A 93 -2.25 -4.13 3.49
N PHE A 94 -1.82 -3.23 2.61
CA PHE A 94 -1.70 -1.82 2.94
C PHE A 94 -3.06 -1.15 3.17
N MET A 95 -4.10 -1.59 2.48
CA MET A 95 -5.45 -1.08 2.71
C MET A 95 -5.97 -1.49 4.10
N LEU A 96 -5.76 -2.74 4.53
CA LEU A 96 -6.15 -3.17 5.88
C LEU A 96 -5.39 -2.41 6.96
N LEU A 97 -4.09 -2.18 6.77
CA LEU A 97 -3.28 -1.32 7.65
C LEU A 97 -3.81 0.12 7.68
N THR A 98 -4.24 0.64 6.53
CA THR A 98 -4.84 1.97 6.41
C THR A 98 -6.14 2.05 7.20
N LEU A 99 -7.08 1.12 7.02
CA LEU A 99 -8.33 1.10 7.77
C LEU A 99 -8.08 1.00 9.28
N PHE A 100 -7.19 0.09 9.70
CA PHE A 100 -6.87 -0.09 11.11
C PHE A 100 -6.23 1.17 11.73
N GLY A 101 -5.18 1.71 11.08
CA GLY A 101 -4.53 2.93 11.55
C GLY A 101 -5.47 4.14 11.55
N GLY A 102 -6.38 4.21 10.57
CA GLY A 102 -7.40 5.24 10.47
C GLY A 102 -8.38 5.17 11.64
N MET A 103 -8.90 3.98 11.95
CA MET A 103 -9.79 3.74 13.10
C MET A 103 -9.12 4.11 14.44
N MET A 104 -7.84 3.76 14.61
CA MET A 104 -7.08 4.10 15.82
C MET A 104 -6.90 5.60 16.01
N TRP A 105 -6.72 6.36 14.92
CA TRP A 105 -6.63 7.82 14.97
C TRP A 105 -8.01 8.49 15.08
N ALA A 106 -9.04 7.93 14.43
CA ALA A 106 -10.39 8.47 14.40
C ALA A 106 -11.06 8.47 15.78
N ARG A 107 -10.92 7.37 16.55
CA ARG A 107 -11.57 7.26 17.87
C ARG A 107 -11.22 8.40 18.84
N PRO A 108 -9.94 8.75 19.09
CA PRO A 108 -9.59 9.88 19.94
C PRO A 108 -9.86 11.25 19.30
N THR A 109 -9.86 11.36 17.97
CA THR A 109 -10.04 12.66 17.28
C THR A 109 -11.52 13.03 17.10
N TRP A 110 -12.36 12.08 16.73
CA TRP A 110 -13.77 12.27 16.37
C TRP A 110 -14.75 11.66 17.38
N GLY A 111 -14.25 10.89 18.34
CA GLY A 111 -15.08 10.14 19.29
C GLY A 111 -15.70 8.87 18.70
N VAL A 112 -15.49 8.55 17.42
CA VAL A 112 -16.00 7.35 16.74
C VAL A 112 -14.92 6.73 15.86
N PHE A 113 -14.98 5.42 15.64
CA PHE A 113 -14.00 4.71 14.79
C PHE A 113 -14.24 4.95 13.29
N TRP A 114 -15.48 5.25 12.92
CA TRP A 114 -15.88 5.34 11.52
C TRP A 114 -16.99 6.37 11.34
N THR A 115 -16.91 7.05 10.21
CA THR A 115 -17.89 7.99 9.70
C THR A 115 -18.07 7.74 8.21
N TRP A 116 -19.26 8.02 7.69
CA TRP A 116 -19.62 7.70 6.31
C TRP A 116 -19.31 8.83 5.33
N GLU A 117 -18.23 9.60 5.55
CA GLU A 117 -17.80 10.58 4.56
C GLU A 117 -17.27 9.90 3.28
N PRO A 118 -17.20 10.64 2.16
CA PRO A 118 -16.78 10.08 0.87
C PRO A 118 -15.43 9.38 0.92
N ARG A 119 -14.43 9.91 1.65
CA ARG A 119 -13.07 9.34 1.71
C ARG A 119 -13.04 7.97 2.39
N LEU A 120 -13.73 7.83 3.51
CA LEU A 120 -13.79 6.58 4.26
C LEU A 120 -14.60 5.55 3.47
N THR A 121 -15.73 5.99 2.93
CA THR A 121 -16.61 5.14 2.12
C THR A 121 -15.89 4.61 0.87
N THR A 122 -15.14 5.45 0.14
CA THR A 122 -14.37 4.98 -1.02
C THR A 122 -13.25 4.02 -0.63
N SER A 123 -12.62 4.21 0.53
CA SER A 123 -11.60 3.28 1.05
C SER A 123 -12.20 1.92 1.41
N ALA A 124 -13.39 1.90 2.03
CA ALA A 124 -14.11 0.66 2.30
C ALA A 124 -14.53 -0.07 1.02
N ILE A 125 -15.06 0.67 0.03
CA ILE A 125 -15.40 0.12 -1.29
C ILE A 125 -14.16 -0.45 -1.97
N LEU A 126 -13.03 0.26 -1.96
CA LEU A 126 -11.78 -0.23 -2.54
C LEU A 126 -11.27 -1.49 -1.81
N THR A 127 -11.44 -1.58 -0.50
CA THR A 127 -11.14 -2.81 0.25
C THR A 127 -11.99 -3.98 -0.25
N ALA A 128 -13.29 -3.74 -0.49
CA ALA A 128 -14.17 -4.77 -1.06
C ALA A 128 -13.75 -5.18 -2.47
N PHE A 129 -13.25 -4.27 -3.31
CA PHE A 129 -12.67 -4.61 -4.61
C PHE A 129 -11.44 -5.52 -4.49
N TYR A 130 -10.53 -5.23 -3.55
CA TYR A 130 -9.39 -6.10 -3.29
C TYR A 130 -9.83 -7.50 -2.84
N LEU A 131 -10.77 -7.60 -1.90
CA LEU A 131 -11.28 -8.89 -1.45
C LEU A 131 -11.99 -9.64 -2.59
N GLY A 132 -12.81 -8.94 -3.37
CA GLY A 132 -13.50 -9.51 -4.53
C GLY A 132 -12.54 -10.05 -5.58
N TYR A 133 -11.41 -9.39 -5.81
CA TYR A 133 -10.36 -9.88 -6.68
C TYR A 133 -9.85 -11.26 -6.25
N PHE A 134 -9.51 -11.44 -4.97
CA PHE A 134 -9.03 -12.73 -4.47
C PHE A 134 -10.11 -13.80 -4.42
N LEU A 135 -11.35 -13.43 -4.09
CA LEU A 135 -12.49 -14.37 -4.09
C LEU A 135 -12.80 -14.94 -5.47
N LEU A 136 -12.59 -14.16 -6.54
CA LEU A 136 -12.88 -14.58 -7.91
C LEU A 136 -11.68 -15.21 -8.64
N ARG A 137 -10.47 -14.99 -8.13
CA ARG A 137 -9.23 -15.47 -8.75
C ARG A 137 -8.88 -16.91 -8.36
N HIS A 138 -9.36 -17.36 -7.20
CA HIS A 138 -9.22 -18.74 -6.73
C HIS A 138 -10.45 -19.57 -7.10
#